data_AF-A0A930MJ37-F1
#
_entry.id   AF-A0A930MJ37-F1
#
_cell.length_a   1.000
_cell.length_b   1.000
_cell.length_c   1.000
_cell.angle_alpha   90.00
_cell.angle_beta   90.00
_cell.angle_gamma   90.00
#
_symmetry.space_group_name_H-M   'P 1'
#
loop_
_entity.id
_entity.type
_entity.pdbx_description
1 polymer ?
#
loop_
_entity_poly.entity_id
_entity_poly.type
_entity_poly.pdbx_seq_one_letter_code
_entity_poly.pdbx_strand_id
1 'polypeptide(L)'
;PITVRMLASHTSSLRDGKVYSIPPSVSVREFFTPEGRYYENGDHFAPANEAPGQYFCYANINYGLLGTIIEKVTGERFDRYQKEHILKQLDTAADYVPGNLTKRDFAKLGTIYQKKDEHGNWNENGPWYGKADAYNGQQPKAESIYLQNPYAEDIQGWFSLDNYVPGTNATMLSPQGGLRISYEELTHCMELLMNGGTYRGKQILSPASIQEMLRPQWQYDAAQKNGNTAGGTLLSYGLGELQIAGDSTARVNRSHVVDLVGHNGEAFGLLSGVFFRPGTKDGFVYIMNGEAVAEDDDPRSAGTFSSNYIWEEEIMDALTEALLSKD
;
A
#
# COMPACT_ATOMS: atom_id res chain seq x y z
N PRO A 1 13.96 -11.50 18.11
CA PRO A 1 13.96 -11.95 16.69
C PRO A 1 12.76 -11.33 15.97
N ILE A 2 12.88 -10.99 14.69
CA ILE A 2 11.77 -10.44 13.87
C ILE A 2 10.82 -11.58 13.46
N THR A 3 9.52 -11.29 13.38
CA THR A 3 8.49 -12.26 12.97
C THR A 3 7.68 -11.75 11.78
N VAL A 4 7.00 -12.64 11.05
CA VAL A 4 6.06 -12.29 9.97
C VAL A 4 4.98 -11.31 10.45
N ARG A 5 4.50 -11.51 11.68
CA ARG A 5 3.54 -10.62 12.34
C ARG A 5 4.07 -9.20 12.45
N MET A 6 5.33 -9.04 12.88
CA MET A 6 5.96 -7.73 13.03
C MET A 6 6.18 -7.04 11.68
N LEU A 7 6.45 -7.79 10.61
CA LEU A 7 6.51 -7.23 9.25
C LEU A 7 5.13 -6.70 8.84
N ALA A 8 4.07 -7.51 9.00
CA ALA A 8 2.71 -7.13 8.60
C ALA A 8 2.11 -5.98 9.43
N SER A 9 2.61 -5.75 10.64
CA SER A 9 2.17 -4.65 11.51
C SER A 9 3.17 -3.50 11.64
N HIS A 10 4.22 -3.47 10.82
CA HIS A 10 5.26 -2.42 10.83
C HIS A 10 5.96 -2.19 12.18
N THR A 11 6.09 -3.26 12.96
CA THR A 11 6.81 -3.29 14.25
C THR A 11 8.10 -4.11 14.17
N SER A 12 8.61 -4.34 12.96
CA SER A 12 9.77 -5.20 12.68
C SER A 12 11.12 -4.58 13.05
N SER A 13 11.16 -3.26 13.28
CA SER A 13 12.40 -2.46 13.35
C SER A 13 13.17 -2.41 12.04
N LEU A 14 12.55 -2.78 10.91
CA LEU A 14 13.08 -2.46 9.59
C LEU A 14 12.56 -1.09 9.16
N ARG A 15 13.35 -0.41 8.33
CA ARG A 15 13.08 0.93 7.83
C ARG A 15 13.21 0.93 6.31
N ASP A 16 12.42 1.77 5.65
CA ASP A 16 12.70 2.11 4.27
C ASP A 16 13.96 2.95 4.23
N GLY A 17 14.91 2.55 3.39
CA GLY A 17 15.98 3.43 2.97
C GLY A 17 15.54 4.27 1.78
N LYS A 18 16.51 4.87 1.09
CA LYS A 18 16.31 5.50 -0.22
C LYS A 18 15.76 4.48 -1.24
N VAL A 19 16.17 3.22 -1.14
CA VAL A 19 15.68 2.11 -1.97
C VAL A 19 14.96 1.07 -1.11
N TYR A 20 13.74 0.70 -1.50
CA TYR A 20 13.04 -0.46 -0.90
C TYR A 20 12.62 -1.51 -1.94
N SER A 21 12.84 -1.23 -3.24
CA SER A 21 12.63 -2.18 -4.33
C SER A 21 13.87 -2.29 -5.20
N ILE A 22 14.36 -3.51 -5.43
CA ILE A 22 15.62 -3.77 -6.15
C ILE A 22 15.41 -4.73 -7.33
N PRO A 23 16.32 -4.73 -8.34
CA PRO A 23 16.16 -5.54 -9.55
C PRO A 23 15.94 -7.04 -9.26
N PRO A 24 15.16 -7.76 -10.10
CA PRO A 24 14.79 -9.16 -9.85
C PRO A 24 15.97 -10.14 -9.82
N SER A 25 17.11 -9.77 -10.38
CA SER A 25 18.35 -10.57 -10.33
C SER A 25 19.12 -10.45 -9.01
N VAL A 26 18.72 -9.53 -8.14
CA VAL A 26 19.39 -9.22 -6.87
C VAL A 26 18.56 -9.78 -5.72
N SER A 27 19.22 -10.38 -4.73
CA SER A 27 18.54 -10.90 -3.53
C SER A 27 18.29 -9.79 -2.50
N VAL A 28 17.18 -9.88 -1.76
CA VAL A 28 16.88 -8.98 -0.61
C VAL A 28 17.94 -9.00 0.49
N ARG A 29 18.87 -9.96 0.49
CA ARG A 29 20.03 -9.95 1.40
C ARG A 29 20.88 -8.69 1.26
N GLU A 30 20.90 -8.10 0.07
CA GLU A 30 21.72 -6.92 -0.23
C GLU A 30 21.29 -5.68 0.55
N PHE A 31 20.05 -5.64 1.07
CA PHE A 31 19.60 -4.60 2.00
C PHE A 31 20.20 -4.75 3.40
N PHE A 32 20.66 -5.95 3.78
CA PHE A 32 20.94 -6.29 5.18
C PHE A 32 22.36 -6.81 5.44
N THR A 33 23.21 -6.83 4.41
CA THR A 33 24.63 -7.19 4.52
C THR A 33 25.49 -5.96 4.32
N PRO A 34 26.48 -5.65 5.19
CA PRO A 34 27.32 -4.46 5.07
C PRO A 34 28.01 -4.28 3.71
N GLU A 35 28.32 -5.38 3.03
CA GLU A 35 28.95 -5.40 1.70
C GLU A 35 27.93 -5.32 0.54
N GLY A 36 26.64 -5.34 0.86
CA GLY A 36 25.55 -5.27 -0.11
C GLY A 36 25.48 -3.90 -0.76
N ARG A 37 25.24 -3.89 -2.08
CA ARG A 37 25.08 -2.66 -2.88
C ARG A 37 23.96 -1.76 -2.36
N TYR A 38 22.93 -2.37 -1.78
CA TYR A 38 21.72 -1.69 -1.29
C TYR A 38 21.67 -1.64 0.24
N TYR A 39 22.80 -1.77 0.94
CA TYR A 39 22.83 -1.75 2.41
C TYR A 39 22.56 -0.37 3.00
N GLU A 40 22.89 0.69 2.25
CA GLU A 40 22.69 2.09 2.64
C GLU A 40 23.23 2.41 4.03
N ASN A 41 24.44 1.93 4.34
CA ASN A 41 25.08 2.10 5.65
C ASN A 41 24.24 1.64 6.86
N GLY A 42 23.25 0.77 6.65
CA GLY A 42 22.36 0.26 7.69
C GLY A 42 21.08 1.07 7.86
N ASP A 43 20.76 1.99 6.95
CA ASP A 43 19.54 2.81 6.97
C ASP A 43 18.24 1.96 6.97
N HIS A 44 18.33 0.68 6.58
CA HIS A 44 17.23 -0.28 6.68
C HIS A 44 16.92 -0.80 8.09
N PHE A 45 17.69 -0.39 9.09
CA PHE A 45 17.49 -0.78 10.48
C PHE A 45 17.07 0.42 11.34
N ALA A 46 16.14 0.17 12.25
CA ALA A 46 15.79 1.14 13.29
C ALA A 46 16.98 1.38 14.24
N PRO A 47 17.02 2.53 14.93
CA PRO A 47 17.99 2.75 16.00
C PRO A 47 17.79 1.75 17.15
N ALA A 48 18.85 1.53 17.93
CA ALA A 48 18.90 0.45 18.93
C ALA A 48 17.82 0.51 20.04
N ASN A 49 17.26 1.69 20.30
CA ASN A 49 16.17 1.89 21.27
C ASN A 49 14.78 1.54 20.72
N GLU A 50 14.65 1.19 19.45
CA GLU A 50 13.41 0.84 18.77
C GLU A 50 13.40 -0.65 18.41
N ALA A 51 13.52 -1.52 19.42
CA ALA A 51 13.63 -2.96 19.23
C ALA A 51 12.36 -3.61 18.62
N PRO A 52 12.46 -4.78 17.96
CA PRO A 52 11.32 -5.41 17.30
C PRO A 52 10.15 -5.64 18.27
N GLY A 53 8.96 -5.21 17.85
CA GLY A 53 7.72 -5.25 18.61
C GLY A 53 7.50 -4.07 19.57
N GLN A 54 8.46 -3.15 19.71
CA GLN A 54 8.36 -2.02 20.65
C GLN A 54 7.99 -0.69 19.98
N TYR A 55 8.30 -0.54 18.69
CA TYR A 55 8.11 0.73 17.98
C TYR A 55 7.51 0.49 16.58
N PHE A 56 6.46 1.24 16.27
CA PHE A 56 5.84 1.24 14.95
C PHE A 56 6.51 2.25 14.02
N CYS A 57 6.83 1.84 12.79
CA CYS A 57 7.19 2.78 11.73
C CYS A 57 6.87 2.11 10.40
N TYR A 58 5.97 2.72 9.64
CA TYR A 58 5.55 2.23 8.33
C TYR A 58 6.78 2.03 7.43
N ALA A 59 6.91 0.85 6.83
CA ALA A 59 8.02 0.54 5.92
C ALA A 59 7.56 -0.40 4.80
N ASN A 60 7.67 0.07 3.56
CA ASN A 60 7.35 -0.67 2.34
C ASN A 60 8.19 -1.95 2.21
N ILE A 61 9.45 -1.92 2.63
CA ILE A 61 10.35 -3.08 2.59
C ILE A 61 9.79 -4.29 3.36
N ASN A 62 8.98 -4.06 4.41
CA ASN A 62 8.33 -5.14 5.15
C ASN A 62 7.45 -6.00 4.23
N TYR A 63 6.69 -5.38 3.33
CA TYR A 63 5.80 -6.07 2.40
C TYR A 63 6.56 -6.72 1.25
N GLY A 64 7.66 -6.11 0.79
CA GLY A 64 8.61 -6.75 -0.11
C GLY A 64 9.18 -8.05 0.47
N LEU A 65 9.48 -8.07 1.78
CA LEU A 65 9.92 -9.26 2.49
C LEU A 65 8.80 -10.27 2.71
N LEU A 66 7.58 -9.84 3.04
CA LEU A 66 6.42 -10.73 3.14
C LEU A 66 6.16 -11.45 1.80
N GLY A 67 6.20 -10.72 0.69
CA GLY A 67 6.15 -11.31 -0.65
C GLY A 67 7.26 -12.34 -0.86
N THR A 68 8.50 -11.99 -0.52
CA THR A 68 9.65 -12.90 -0.66
C THR A 68 9.51 -14.15 0.22
N ILE A 69 8.94 -14.03 1.42
CA ILE A 69 8.67 -15.15 2.32
C ILE A 69 7.59 -16.07 1.73
N ILE A 70 6.52 -15.52 1.18
CA ILE A 70 5.49 -16.30 0.46
C ILE A 70 6.18 -17.14 -0.61
N GLU A 71 6.97 -16.52 -1.48
CA GLU A 71 7.67 -17.23 -2.54
C GLU A 71 8.64 -18.30 -2.01
N LYS A 72 9.35 -18.00 -0.92
CA LYS A 72 10.33 -18.92 -0.34
C LYS A 72 9.66 -20.17 0.23
N VAL A 73 8.46 -20.02 0.79
CA VAL A 73 7.71 -21.12 1.40
C VAL A 73 6.96 -21.93 0.36
N THR A 74 6.39 -21.29 -0.67
CA THR A 74 5.51 -21.94 -1.65
C THR A 74 6.29 -22.44 -2.87
N GLY A 75 7.42 -21.81 -3.21
CA GLY A 75 8.12 -22.02 -4.47
C GLY A 75 7.45 -21.32 -5.67
N GLU A 76 6.38 -20.55 -5.44
CA GLU A 76 5.66 -19.80 -6.47
C GLU A 76 6.06 -18.33 -6.44
N ARG A 77 6.14 -17.66 -7.61
CA ARG A 77 6.36 -16.21 -7.67
C ARG A 77 5.17 -15.46 -7.05
N PHE A 78 5.42 -14.36 -6.35
CA PHE A 78 4.43 -13.70 -5.49
C PHE A 78 3.17 -13.29 -6.25
N ASP A 79 3.32 -12.63 -7.41
CA ASP A 79 2.22 -12.22 -8.29
C ASP A 79 1.35 -13.41 -8.72
N ARG A 80 1.99 -14.54 -9.06
CA ARG A 80 1.31 -15.78 -9.46
C ARG A 80 0.58 -16.41 -8.28
N TYR A 81 1.21 -16.46 -7.11
CA TYR A 81 0.57 -16.97 -5.90
C TYR A 81 -0.68 -16.14 -5.55
N GLN A 82 -0.57 -14.81 -5.55
CA GLN A 82 -1.71 -13.92 -5.33
C GLN A 82 -2.81 -14.16 -6.37
N LYS A 83 -2.43 -14.25 -7.65
CA LYS A 83 -3.37 -14.48 -8.75
C LYS A 83 -4.13 -15.79 -8.60
N GLU A 84 -3.42 -16.89 -8.37
CA GLU A 84 -4.01 -18.24 -8.33
C GLU A 84 -4.82 -18.50 -7.06
N HIS A 85 -4.33 -18.05 -5.91
CA HIS A 85 -4.89 -18.45 -4.62
C HIS A 85 -5.87 -17.43 -4.01
N ILE A 86 -5.79 -16.16 -4.38
CA ILE A 86 -6.63 -15.09 -3.82
C ILE A 86 -7.46 -14.39 -4.90
N LEU A 87 -6.81 -13.73 -5.85
CA LEU A 87 -7.45 -12.80 -6.80
C LEU A 87 -8.47 -13.48 -7.72
N LYS A 88 -8.19 -14.70 -8.19
CA LYS A 88 -9.15 -15.51 -8.95
C LYS A 88 -10.38 -15.89 -8.14
N GLN A 89 -10.25 -16.10 -6.84
CA GLN A 89 -11.39 -16.44 -5.98
C GLN A 89 -12.30 -15.23 -5.72
N LEU A 90 -11.77 -14.01 -5.93
CA LEU A 90 -12.47 -12.74 -5.80
C LEU A 90 -12.98 -12.20 -7.14
N ASP A 91 -13.07 -13.03 -8.18
CA ASP A 91 -13.55 -12.64 -9.51
C ASP A 91 -12.83 -11.40 -10.09
N THR A 92 -11.54 -11.25 -9.81
CA THR A 92 -10.74 -10.11 -10.30
C THR A 92 -9.86 -10.49 -11.51
N ALA A 93 -9.67 -9.55 -12.42
CA ALA A 93 -8.68 -9.55 -13.49
C ALA A 93 -7.39 -8.82 -13.09
N ALA A 94 -7.27 -8.40 -11.83
CA ALA A 94 -6.16 -7.65 -11.29
C ALA A 94 -4.82 -8.38 -11.46
N ASP A 95 -3.75 -7.62 -11.64
CA ASP A 95 -2.41 -8.17 -11.82
C ASP A 95 -1.34 -7.18 -11.31
N TYR A 96 -0.22 -7.71 -10.83
CA TYR A 96 0.95 -6.92 -10.46
C TYR A 96 1.81 -6.58 -11.69
N VAL A 97 1.65 -7.33 -12.79
CA VAL A 97 2.41 -7.19 -14.03
C VAL A 97 1.48 -6.72 -15.16
N PRO A 98 1.51 -5.43 -15.56
CA PRO A 98 0.59 -4.89 -16.58
C PRO A 98 0.66 -5.59 -17.94
N GLY A 99 1.81 -6.16 -18.30
CA GLY A 99 1.98 -6.97 -19.51
C GLY A 99 1.19 -8.27 -19.53
N ASN A 100 0.72 -8.73 -18.36
CA ASN A 100 -0.03 -9.97 -18.19
C ASN A 100 -1.56 -9.77 -18.21
N LEU A 101 -2.03 -8.53 -18.19
CA LEU A 101 -3.45 -8.20 -18.36
C LEU A 101 -3.94 -8.61 -19.74
N THR A 102 -5.23 -8.91 -19.88
CA THR A 102 -5.83 -9.08 -21.21
C THR A 102 -5.76 -7.75 -21.97
N LYS A 103 -5.81 -7.78 -23.31
CA LYS A 103 -5.88 -6.55 -24.12
C LYS A 103 -7.06 -5.66 -23.72
N ARG A 104 -8.19 -6.27 -23.35
CA ARG A 104 -9.41 -5.55 -22.93
C ARG A 104 -9.19 -4.83 -21.60
N ASP A 105 -8.58 -5.50 -20.63
CA ASP A 105 -8.41 -4.95 -19.29
C ASP A 105 -7.25 -3.96 -19.25
N PHE A 106 -6.16 -4.21 -19.99
CA PHE A 106 -5.09 -3.24 -20.19
C PHE A 106 -5.58 -1.93 -20.82
N ALA A 107 -6.53 -1.99 -21.76
CA ALA A 107 -7.09 -0.78 -22.37
C ALA A 107 -7.86 0.12 -21.39
N LYS A 108 -8.19 -0.39 -20.19
CA LYS A 108 -8.83 0.36 -19.11
C LYS A 108 -7.84 0.87 -18.06
N LEU A 109 -6.57 0.45 -18.13
CA LEU A 109 -5.56 0.83 -17.16
C LEU A 109 -5.35 2.35 -17.21
N GLY A 110 -5.57 3.01 -16.09
CA GLY A 110 -5.37 4.45 -15.95
C GLY A 110 -3.91 4.78 -15.73
N THR A 111 -3.46 5.87 -16.35
CA THR A 111 -2.19 6.52 -16.00
C THR A 111 -2.36 7.27 -14.68
N ILE A 112 -1.34 7.23 -13.83
CA ILE A 112 -1.23 8.04 -12.60
C ILE A 112 -0.43 9.30 -12.92
N TYR A 113 -0.91 10.45 -12.43
CA TYR A 113 -0.40 11.77 -12.79
C TYR A 113 0.00 12.61 -11.57
N GLN A 114 0.93 13.55 -11.79
CA GLN A 114 1.19 14.67 -10.88
C GLN A 114 1.37 15.95 -11.69
N LYS A 115 1.20 17.11 -11.04
CA LYS A 115 1.64 18.41 -11.58
C LYS A 115 3.08 18.78 -11.19
N LYS A 116 3.90 17.74 -10.99
CA LYS A 116 5.33 17.81 -10.74
C LYS A 116 6.08 17.48 -12.02
N ASP A 117 6.94 18.36 -12.51
CA ASP A 117 7.75 18.12 -13.72
C ASP A 117 8.87 17.07 -13.48
N GLU A 118 9.74 16.87 -14.47
CA GLU A 118 10.88 15.94 -14.39
C GLU A 118 12.05 16.48 -13.53
N HIS A 119 12.05 17.78 -13.22
CA HIS A 119 13.03 18.42 -12.35
C HIS A 119 12.54 18.50 -10.90
N GLY A 120 11.35 17.98 -10.61
CA GLY A 120 10.75 17.98 -9.28
C GLY A 120 9.98 19.25 -8.93
N ASN A 121 9.78 20.18 -9.87
CA ASN A 121 9.04 21.42 -9.61
C ASN A 121 7.54 21.21 -9.74
N TRP A 122 6.79 21.64 -8.73
CA TRP A 122 5.33 21.65 -8.75
C TRP A 122 4.78 22.92 -9.42
N ASN A 123 3.76 22.75 -10.25
CA ASN A 123 3.00 23.86 -10.82
C ASN A 123 1.53 23.48 -10.97
N GLU A 124 0.70 23.91 -10.03
CA GLU A 124 -0.75 23.62 -10.02
C GLU A 124 -1.50 24.11 -11.28
N ASN A 125 -0.96 25.10 -11.99
CA ASN A 125 -1.53 25.64 -13.23
C ASN A 125 -0.86 25.06 -14.49
N GLY A 126 0.14 24.21 -14.30
CA GLY A 126 0.87 23.52 -15.35
C GLY A 126 0.17 22.26 -15.87
N PRO A 127 0.81 21.57 -16.83
CA PRO A 127 0.31 20.31 -17.38
C PRO A 127 0.42 19.16 -16.37
N TRP A 128 -0.34 18.09 -16.62
CA TRP A 128 -0.21 16.83 -15.90
C TRP A 128 0.89 15.96 -16.51
N TYR A 129 1.75 15.40 -15.67
CA TYR A 129 2.83 14.50 -16.06
C TYR A 129 2.50 13.09 -15.58
N GLY A 130 2.47 12.13 -16.51
CA GLY A 130 2.30 10.71 -16.16
C GLY A 130 3.50 10.20 -15.38
N LYS A 131 3.28 9.65 -14.18
CA LYS A 131 4.33 9.17 -13.27
C LYS A 131 4.41 7.66 -13.23
N ALA A 132 3.28 6.98 -13.29
CA ALA A 132 3.22 5.52 -13.36
C ALA A 132 2.15 5.09 -14.37
N ASP A 133 2.35 3.92 -14.98
CA ASP A 133 1.44 3.30 -15.95
C ASP A 133 1.15 4.15 -17.21
N ALA A 134 2.01 5.13 -17.51
CA ALA A 134 1.93 6.00 -18.68
C ALA A 134 2.37 5.31 -19.99
N TYR A 135 1.69 4.22 -20.36
CA TYR A 135 2.09 3.35 -21.47
C TYR A 135 1.68 3.85 -22.87
N ASN A 136 0.97 4.99 -22.97
CA ASN A 136 0.50 5.55 -24.24
C ASN A 136 -0.25 4.53 -25.13
N GLY A 137 -1.05 3.66 -24.51
CA GLY A 137 -1.82 2.60 -25.17
C GLY A 137 -1.00 1.39 -25.62
N GLN A 138 0.32 1.37 -25.41
CA GLN A 138 1.19 0.26 -25.78
C GLN A 138 1.40 -0.68 -24.59
N GLN A 139 0.70 -1.81 -24.60
CA GLN A 139 0.89 -2.81 -23.54
C GLN A 139 2.34 -3.28 -23.47
N PRO A 140 2.98 -3.25 -22.29
CA PRO A 140 4.33 -3.75 -22.13
C PRO A 140 4.38 -5.25 -22.38
N LYS A 141 5.60 -5.76 -22.58
CA LYS A 141 5.83 -7.19 -22.80
C LYS A 141 5.32 -7.99 -21.58
N ALA A 142 4.64 -9.11 -21.84
CA ALA A 142 4.30 -10.06 -20.79
C ALA A 142 5.56 -10.49 -20.02
N GLU A 143 5.40 -10.81 -18.73
CA GLU A 143 6.50 -11.22 -17.85
C GLU A 143 7.66 -10.20 -17.79
N SER A 144 7.33 -8.91 -17.89
CA SER A 144 8.28 -7.81 -17.67
C SER A 144 7.71 -6.76 -16.74
N ILE A 145 8.56 -6.22 -15.88
CA ILE A 145 8.19 -5.22 -14.88
C ILE A 145 9.06 -3.98 -15.07
N TYR A 146 8.46 -2.81 -14.88
CA TYR A 146 9.22 -1.58 -14.74
C TYR A 146 9.48 -1.34 -13.26
N LEU A 147 10.73 -1.47 -12.82
CA LEU A 147 11.12 -1.15 -11.46
C LEU A 147 11.10 0.37 -11.30
N GLN A 148 10.31 0.84 -10.34
CA GLN A 148 10.18 2.26 -10.01
C GLN A 148 10.51 2.46 -8.53
N ASN A 149 11.37 3.43 -8.22
CA ASN A 149 11.67 3.87 -6.86
C ASN A 149 11.57 5.40 -6.82
N PRO A 150 10.75 5.98 -5.93
CA PRO A 150 10.50 7.42 -5.90
C PRO A 150 11.76 8.24 -5.60
N TYR A 151 12.75 7.65 -4.92
CA TYR A 151 13.96 8.35 -4.47
C TYR A 151 15.26 7.85 -5.13
N ALA A 152 15.19 6.86 -6.03
CA ALA A 152 16.37 6.23 -6.64
C ALA A 152 16.15 5.97 -8.13
N GLU A 153 16.21 7.04 -8.93
CA GLU A 153 15.95 6.99 -10.36
C GLU A 153 17.00 6.20 -11.15
N ASP A 154 18.24 6.12 -10.64
CA ASP A 154 19.39 5.48 -11.26
C ASP A 154 19.28 3.97 -11.40
N ILE A 155 18.37 3.34 -10.65
CA ILE A 155 18.14 1.89 -10.68
C ILE A 155 16.80 1.51 -11.31
N GLN A 156 16.04 2.49 -11.82
CA GLN A 156 14.76 2.24 -12.47
C GLN A 156 14.97 1.68 -13.88
N GLY A 157 14.01 0.88 -14.35
CA GLY A 157 14.06 0.35 -15.70
C GLY A 157 13.20 -0.89 -15.92
N TRP A 158 13.15 -1.33 -17.18
CA TRP A 158 12.48 -2.56 -17.56
C TRP A 158 13.36 -3.79 -17.26
N PHE A 159 12.78 -4.75 -16.56
CA PHE A 159 13.40 -6.03 -16.27
C PHE A 159 12.52 -7.17 -16.78
N SER A 160 13.15 -8.17 -17.39
CA SER A 160 12.48 -9.44 -17.66
C SER A 160 12.37 -10.24 -16.37
N LEU A 161 11.24 -10.92 -16.18
CA LEU A 161 11.05 -11.92 -15.14
C LEU A 161 11.46 -13.32 -15.61
N ASP A 162 12.01 -13.44 -16.83
CA ASP A 162 12.61 -14.68 -17.33
C ASP A 162 13.76 -15.11 -16.41
N ASN A 163 13.74 -16.37 -15.96
CA ASN A 163 14.69 -16.94 -15.02
C ASN A 163 14.67 -16.32 -13.60
N TYR A 164 13.66 -15.53 -13.25
CA TYR A 164 13.44 -15.12 -11.88
C TYR A 164 13.32 -16.36 -10.97
N VAL A 165 13.97 -16.34 -9.81
CA VAL A 165 13.98 -17.45 -8.86
C VAL A 165 13.12 -17.07 -7.64
N PRO A 166 11.93 -17.67 -7.46
CA PRO A 166 11.07 -17.41 -6.31
C PRO A 166 11.81 -17.55 -4.97
N GLY A 167 11.56 -16.61 -4.06
CA GLY A 167 12.11 -16.58 -2.71
C GLY A 167 13.47 -15.87 -2.61
N THR A 168 13.93 -15.22 -3.68
CA THR A 168 15.12 -14.37 -3.64
C THR A 168 14.80 -12.90 -3.41
N ASN A 169 13.74 -12.37 -4.05
CA ASN A 169 13.37 -10.96 -3.99
C ASN A 169 12.02 -10.66 -4.66
N ALA A 170 10.96 -10.43 -3.89
CA ALA A 170 9.66 -10.04 -4.44
C ALA A 170 9.45 -8.51 -4.54
N THR A 171 10.42 -7.68 -4.15
CA THR A 171 10.21 -6.23 -3.96
C THR A 171 9.83 -5.48 -5.24
N MET A 172 10.35 -5.87 -6.41
CA MET A 172 10.00 -5.29 -7.71
C MET A 172 8.57 -5.56 -8.16
N LEU A 173 7.93 -6.62 -7.63
CA LEU A 173 6.50 -6.85 -7.84
C LEU A 173 5.65 -5.90 -6.98
N SER A 174 6.30 -5.09 -6.13
CA SER A 174 5.70 -4.12 -5.22
C SER A 174 4.51 -4.69 -4.42
N PRO A 175 4.72 -5.69 -3.55
CA PRO A 175 3.66 -6.23 -2.69
C PRO A 175 2.95 -5.17 -1.82
N GLN A 176 3.63 -4.05 -1.53
CA GLN A 176 3.13 -2.92 -0.76
C GLN A 176 2.09 -2.05 -1.49
N GLY A 177 2.03 -2.08 -2.83
CA GLY A 177 1.17 -1.14 -3.57
C GLY A 177 1.14 -1.29 -5.10
N GLY A 178 1.71 -2.36 -5.65
CA GLY A 178 1.86 -2.58 -7.09
C GLY A 178 0.69 -3.26 -7.79
N LEU A 179 -0.38 -3.62 -7.07
CA LEU A 179 -1.52 -4.31 -7.68
C LEU A 179 -2.33 -3.33 -8.54
N ARG A 180 -2.50 -3.64 -9.82
CA ARG A 180 -3.44 -2.91 -10.69
C ARG A 180 -4.79 -3.59 -10.60
N ILE A 181 -5.73 -2.92 -9.96
CA ILE A 181 -7.09 -3.40 -9.68
C ILE A 181 -8.10 -2.29 -9.93
N SER A 182 -9.28 -2.63 -10.47
CA SER A 182 -10.34 -1.64 -10.69
C SER A 182 -11.09 -1.31 -9.39
N TYR A 183 -11.81 -0.18 -9.41
CA TYR A 183 -12.73 0.20 -8.32
C TYR A 183 -13.70 -0.92 -7.95
N GLU A 184 -14.36 -1.52 -8.95
CA GLU A 184 -15.36 -2.58 -8.75
C GLU A 184 -14.72 -3.82 -8.09
N GLU A 185 -13.57 -4.26 -8.60
CA GLU A 185 -12.88 -5.43 -8.06
C GLU A 185 -12.32 -5.19 -6.66
N LEU A 186 -11.95 -3.95 -6.34
CA LEU A 186 -11.48 -3.59 -5.01
C LEU A 186 -12.62 -3.69 -3.96
N THR A 187 -13.88 -3.49 -4.38
CA THR A 187 -15.04 -3.77 -3.50
C THR A 187 -15.19 -5.26 -3.17
N HIS A 188 -14.66 -6.18 -4.00
CA HIS A 188 -14.68 -7.61 -3.70
C HIS A 188 -13.77 -7.95 -2.51
N CYS A 189 -12.60 -7.29 -2.43
CA CYS A 189 -11.71 -7.39 -1.27
C CYS A 189 -12.39 -6.83 -0.01
N MET A 190 -13.08 -5.69 -0.13
CA MET A 190 -13.84 -5.10 0.97
C MET A 190 -14.94 -6.06 1.47
N GLU A 191 -15.71 -6.65 0.55
CA GLU A 191 -16.74 -7.65 0.87
C GLU A 191 -16.13 -8.85 1.61
N LEU A 192 -15.00 -9.37 1.13
CA LEU A 192 -14.28 -10.48 1.77
C LEU A 192 -13.96 -10.17 3.24
N LEU A 193 -13.38 -8.99 3.51
CA LEU A 193 -12.98 -8.57 4.86
C LEU A 193 -14.21 -8.39 5.76
N MET A 194 -15.24 -7.68 5.30
CA MET A 194 -16.46 -7.42 6.06
C MET A 194 -17.25 -8.70 6.37
N ASN A 195 -17.15 -9.71 5.51
CA ASN A 195 -17.89 -10.97 5.62
C ASN A 195 -17.07 -12.10 6.26
N GLY A 196 -16.04 -11.79 7.05
CA GLY A 196 -15.29 -12.79 7.79
C GLY A 196 -14.59 -13.79 6.86
N GLY A 197 -14.16 -13.33 5.69
CA GLY A 197 -13.39 -14.10 4.72
C GLY A 197 -14.23 -14.80 3.67
N THR A 198 -15.49 -14.38 3.52
CA THR A 198 -16.43 -14.89 2.51
C THR A 198 -16.67 -13.85 1.42
N TYR A 199 -16.60 -14.26 0.16
CA TYR A 199 -17.00 -13.45 -0.99
C TYR A 199 -18.06 -14.22 -1.78
N ARG A 200 -19.21 -13.59 -2.09
CA ARG A 200 -20.33 -14.22 -2.81
C ARG A 200 -20.73 -15.60 -2.27
N GLY A 201 -20.70 -15.75 -0.95
CA GLY A 201 -21.06 -16.99 -0.25
C GLY A 201 -19.99 -18.09 -0.22
N LYS A 202 -18.80 -17.86 -0.82
CA LYS A 202 -17.67 -18.78 -0.76
C LYS A 202 -16.66 -18.33 0.30
N GLN A 203 -16.31 -19.21 1.24
CA GLN A 203 -15.22 -18.96 2.21
C GLN A 203 -13.86 -19.06 1.50
N ILE A 204 -13.12 -17.95 1.45
CA ILE A 204 -11.79 -17.86 0.83
C ILE A 204 -10.71 -17.83 1.92
N LEU A 205 -10.90 -17.01 2.96
CA LEU A 205 -10.03 -16.94 4.13
C LEU A 205 -10.80 -17.38 5.36
N SER A 206 -10.16 -17.98 6.36
CA SER A 206 -10.89 -18.40 7.56
C SER A 206 -11.38 -17.19 8.38
N PRO A 207 -12.53 -17.29 9.08
CA PRO A 207 -13.01 -16.21 9.96
C PRO A 207 -11.99 -15.84 11.05
N ALA A 208 -11.25 -16.83 11.58
CA ALA A 208 -10.20 -16.59 12.56
C ALA A 208 -9.02 -15.79 11.97
N SER A 209 -8.68 -16.02 10.71
CA SER A 209 -7.65 -15.23 10.00
C SER A 209 -8.07 -13.78 9.85
N ILE A 210 -9.32 -13.53 9.44
CA ILE A 210 -9.85 -12.16 9.33
C ILE A 210 -9.91 -11.47 10.68
N GLN A 211 -10.38 -12.16 11.72
CA GLN A 211 -10.39 -11.61 13.07
C GLN A 211 -8.99 -11.21 13.52
N GLU A 212 -7.98 -12.01 13.20
CA GLU A 212 -6.59 -11.72 13.57
C GLU A 212 -5.98 -10.58 12.75
N MET A 213 -6.35 -10.44 11.47
CA MET A 213 -5.95 -9.29 10.63
C MET A 213 -6.51 -7.97 11.17
N LEU A 214 -7.78 -7.98 11.58
CA LEU A 214 -8.50 -6.82 12.09
C LEU A 214 -8.24 -6.54 13.57
N ARG A 215 -7.57 -7.43 14.30
CA ARG A 215 -7.20 -7.20 15.71
C ARG A 215 -6.07 -6.17 15.77
N PRO A 216 -6.16 -5.13 16.63
CA PRO A 216 -5.05 -4.21 16.85
C PRO A 216 -3.78 -4.97 17.25
N GLN A 217 -2.74 -4.83 16.44
CA GLN A 217 -1.40 -5.38 16.69
C GLN A 217 -0.48 -4.32 17.30
N TRP A 218 -0.76 -3.05 16.98
CA TRP A 218 -0.14 -1.88 17.56
C TRP A 218 -1.19 -0.79 17.76
N GLN A 219 -1.06 -0.04 18.85
CA GLN A 219 -1.82 1.16 19.17
C GLN A 219 -0.83 2.20 19.69
N TYR A 220 -0.96 3.45 19.23
CA TYR A 220 -0.11 4.54 19.66
C TYR A 220 -0.34 4.88 21.14
N ASP A 221 0.76 4.99 21.89
CA ASP A 221 0.82 5.47 23.26
C ASP A 221 1.62 6.77 23.28
N ALA A 222 0.95 7.90 23.52
CA ALA A 222 1.57 9.22 23.53
C ALA A 222 2.58 9.42 24.67
N ALA A 223 2.46 8.69 25.79
CA ALA A 223 3.40 8.77 26.89
C ALA A 223 4.71 8.03 26.56
N GLN A 224 4.60 6.90 25.85
CA GLN A 224 5.76 6.12 25.40
C GLN A 224 6.33 6.58 24.07
N LYS A 225 5.55 7.34 23.28
CA LYS A 225 5.87 7.69 21.88
C LYS A 225 6.29 6.46 21.09
N ASN A 226 5.53 5.37 21.20
CA ASN A 226 5.88 4.03 20.71
C ASN A 226 5.71 3.85 19.18
N GLY A 227 5.80 4.92 18.39
CA GLY A 227 5.73 4.84 16.95
C GLY A 227 5.82 6.18 16.23
N ASN A 228 6.19 6.13 14.95
CA ASN A 228 6.05 7.23 14.01
C ASN A 228 4.61 7.24 13.49
N THR A 229 3.86 8.28 13.87
CA THR A 229 2.42 8.39 13.59
C THR A 229 2.10 9.10 12.28
N ALA A 230 3.10 9.45 11.46
CA ALA A 230 2.93 10.25 10.24
C ALA A 230 2.08 11.52 10.49
N GLY A 231 2.48 12.33 11.48
CA GLY A 231 1.75 13.56 11.83
C GLY A 231 0.44 13.32 12.60
N GLY A 232 0.13 12.08 12.99
CA GLY A 232 -1.07 11.73 13.75
C GLY A 232 -2.16 11.06 12.92
N THR A 233 -1.85 10.62 11.70
CA THR A 233 -2.76 9.87 10.81
C THR A 233 -2.70 8.37 11.06
N LEU A 234 -1.56 7.84 11.53
CA LEU A 234 -1.36 6.43 11.88
C LEU A 234 -1.33 6.27 13.40
N LEU A 235 -2.44 5.78 13.97
CA LEU A 235 -2.59 5.65 15.43
C LEU A 235 -2.91 4.22 15.90
N SER A 236 -3.39 3.36 15.02
CA SER A 236 -3.60 1.94 15.29
C SER A 236 -3.45 1.13 14.01
N TYR A 237 -2.89 -0.07 14.13
CA TYR A 237 -2.59 -0.91 12.98
C TYR A 237 -2.78 -2.40 13.29
N GLY A 238 -3.44 -3.11 12.38
CA GLY A 238 -3.67 -4.56 12.38
C GLY A 238 -2.56 -5.31 11.65
N LEU A 239 -2.93 -6.39 10.94
CA LEU A 239 -2.04 -7.05 9.97
C LEU A 239 -2.41 -6.59 8.57
N GLY A 240 -1.78 -5.52 8.11
CA GLY A 240 -2.08 -4.86 6.82
C GLY A 240 -3.28 -3.94 6.80
N GLU A 241 -3.89 -3.70 7.96
CA GLU A 241 -5.10 -2.88 8.07
C GLU A 241 -4.83 -1.68 8.98
N LEU A 242 -4.97 -0.48 8.43
CA LEU A 242 -5.06 0.77 9.19
C LEU A 242 -6.41 0.82 9.92
N GLN A 243 -6.39 1.33 11.15
CA GLN A 243 -7.57 1.49 11.98
C GLN A 243 -7.69 2.93 12.44
N ILE A 244 -8.79 3.58 12.07
CA ILE A 244 -9.06 4.98 12.34
C ILE A 244 -10.14 5.05 13.42
N ALA A 245 -9.79 5.66 14.55
CA ALA A 245 -10.75 6.04 15.58
C ALA A 245 -11.36 7.41 15.23
N GLY A 246 -12.70 7.48 15.19
CA GLY A 246 -13.43 8.66 14.73
C GLY A 246 -13.32 9.89 15.63
N ASP A 247 -12.77 9.74 16.83
CA ASP A 247 -12.51 10.80 17.80
C ASP A 247 -11.02 11.18 17.93
N SER A 248 -10.18 10.62 17.07
CA SER A 248 -8.72 10.85 17.08
C SER A 248 -8.28 11.98 16.16
N THR A 249 -6.96 12.27 16.14
CA THR A 249 -6.38 13.20 15.16
C THR A 249 -6.47 12.69 13.72
N ALA A 250 -6.66 11.39 13.52
CA ALA A 250 -6.85 10.78 12.19
C ALA A 250 -8.31 10.78 11.72
N ARG A 251 -9.24 11.37 12.50
CA ARG A 251 -10.68 11.34 12.19
C ARG A 251 -10.97 11.86 10.78
N VAL A 252 -11.97 11.25 10.15
CA VAL A 252 -12.27 11.47 8.73
C VAL A 252 -13.60 12.19 8.49
N ASN A 253 -14.33 12.49 9.57
CA ASN A 253 -15.60 13.19 9.50
C ASN A 253 -15.61 14.35 10.51
N ARG A 254 -16.09 15.52 10.09
CA ARG A 254 -16.07 16.74 10.89
C ARG A 254 -17.19 16.81 11.94
N SER A 255 -18.27 16.07 11.74
CA SER A 255 -19.52 16.18 12.51
C SER A 255 -19.88 14.92 13.30
N HIS A 256 -19.34 13.76 12.93
CA HIS A 256 -19.68 12.44 13.48
C HIS A 256 -18.44 11.64 13.84
N VAL A 257 -18.54 10.84 14.90
CA VAL A 257 -17.52 9.85 15.25
C VAL A 257 -17.75 8.61 14.39
N VAL A 258 -16.85 8.39 13.42
CA VAL A 258 -16.90 7.25 12.50
C VAL A 258 -15.60 6.46 12.59
N ASP A 259 -15.69 5.26 13.18
CA ASP A 259 -14.58 4.32 13.21
C ASP A 259 -14.50 3.55 11.89
N LEU A 260 -13.29 3.45 11.35
CA LEU A 260 -13.02 2.76 10.09
C LEU A 260 -11.85 1.78 10.21
N VAL A 261 -11.92 0.70 9.44
CA VAL A 261 -10.78 -0.21 9.22
C VAL A 261 -10.62 -0.45 7.73
N GLY A 262 -9.37 -0.52 7.28
CA GLY A 262 -9.03 -0.69 5.87
C GLY A 262 -7.63 -0.19 5.56
N HIS A 263 -7.41 0.44 4.42
CA HIS A 263 -6.10 1.01 4.09
C HIS A 263 -6.18 2.13 3.05
N ASN A 264 -5.30 3.13 3.20
CA ASN A 264 -5.04 4.17 2.20
C ASN A 264 -4.03 3.68 1.15
N GLY A 265 -4.11 4.19 -0.08
CA GLY A 265 -3.11 3.95 -1.11
C GLY A 265 -2.64 5.28 -1.68
N GLU A 266 -1.39 5.62 -1.40
CA GLU A 266 -0.75 6.85 -1.85
C GLU A 266 0.60 6.51 -2.50
N ALA A 267 0.72 6.74 -3.81
CA ALA A 267 1.99 6.53 -4.52
C ALA A 267 2.02 7.24 -5.88
N PHE A 268 3.06 8.04 -6.12
CA PHE A 268 3.32 8.68 -7.43
C PHE A 268 2.17 9.55 -7.97
N GLY A 269 1.19 9.94 -7.13
CA GLY A 269 -0.03 10.66 -7.49
C GLY A 269 -1.31 9.81 -7.49
N LEU A 270 -1.24 8.50 -7.22
CA LEU A 270 -2.41 7.70 -6.89
C LEU A 270 -2.87 8.09 -5.49
N LEU A 271 -4.15 8.40 -5.34
CA LEU A 271 -4.80 8.62 -4.04
C LEU A 271 -6.02 7.71 -3.97
N SER A 272 -6.01 6.72 -3.10
CA SER A 272 -7.03 5.68 -3.06
C SER A 272 -7.27 5.19 -1.65
N GLY A 273 -8.39 4.50 -1.43
CA GLY A 273 -8.67 3.90 -0.14
C GLY A 273 -9.79 2.89 -0.21
N VAL A 274 -9.74 1.94 0.70
CA VAL A 274 -10.79 0.97 0.97
C VAL A 274 -11.03 0.98 2.46
N PHE A 275 -12.25 1.31 2.88
CA PHE A 275 -12.60 1.33 4.29
C PHE A 275 -14.00 0.79 4.54
N PHE A 276 -14.17 0.18 5.69
CA PHE A 276 -15.47 -0.22 6.20
C PHE A 276 -15.60 0.09 7.69
N ARG A 277 -16.85 0.24 8.12
CA ARG A 277 -17.19 0.38 9.53
C ARG A 277 -17.16 -1.00 10.20
N PRO A 278 -16.35 -1.19 11.26
CA PRO A 278 -16.30 -2.46 11.98
C PRO A 278 -17.67 -2.87 12.51
N GLY A 279 -18.04 -4.14 12.31
CA GLY A 279 -19.32 -4.68 12.79
C GLY A 279 -20.54 -4.34 11.93
N THR A 280 -20.40 -3.53 10.87
CA THR A 280 -21.50 -3.24 9.94
C THR A 280 -21.22 -3.84 8.55
N LYS A 281 -22.11 -3.57 7.59
CA LYS A 281 -21.95 -3.90 6.17
C LYS A 281 -21.80 -2.64 5.31
N ASP A 282 -21.35 -1.56 5.93
CA ASP A 282 -21.16 -0.26 5.29
C ASP A 282 -19.69 0.04 5.11
N GLY A 283 -19.33 0.39 3.89
CA GLY A 283 -17.97 0.76 3.53
C GLY A 283 -17.95 1.52 2.21
N PHE A 284 -16.78 2.02 1.86
CA PHE A 284 -16.57 2.77 0.65
C PHE A 284 -15.17 2.48 0.09
N VAL A 285 -15.06 2.74 -1.21
CA VAL A 285 -13.81 2.75 -1.95
C VAL A 285 -13.71 4.09 -2.65
N TYR A 286 -12.50 4.59 -2.85
CA TYR A 286 -12.23 5.69 -3.77
C TYR A 286 -10.88 5.47 -4.47
N ILE A 287 -10.77 5.97 -5.70
CA ILE A 287 -9.53 5.96 -6.49
C ILE A 287 -9.47 7.26 -7.28
N MET A 288 -8.39 8.00 -7.10
CA MET A 288 -8.02 9.18 -7.87
C MET A 288 -6.61 8.99 -8.41
N ASN A 289 -6.36 9.54 -9.60
CA ASN A 289 -5.12 9.33 -10.33
C ASN A 289 -4.28 10.60 -10.49
N GLY A 290 -4.44 11.58 -9.59
CA GLY A 290 -3.53 12.71 -9.51
C GLY A 290 -3.89 13.73 -8.45
N GLU A 291 -2.85 14.43 -7.98
CA GLU A 291 -2.93 15.59 -7.09
C GLU A 291 -2.12 16.74 -7.72
N ALA A 292 -2.63 17.97 -7.57
CA ALA A 292 -2.05 19.17 -8.17
C ALA A 292 -1.06 19.87 -7.24
N VAL A 293 -1.12 19.59 -5.94
CA VAL A 293 -0.34 20.23 -4.88
C VAL A 293 0.68 19.24 -4.28
N ALA A 294 1.79 19.77 -3.79
CA ALA A 294 2.79 18.98 -3.08
C ALA A 294 2.32 18.72 -1.64
N GLU A 295 1.85 17.51 -1.34
CA GLU A 295 1.26 17.17 -0.04
C GLU A 295 2.19 17.47 1.15
N ASP A 296 3.47 17.09 1.07
CA ASP A 296 4.42 17.29 2.17
C ASP A 296 5.05 18.68 2.23
N ASP A 297 5.07 19.41 1.10
CA ASP A 297 5.86 20.64 0.96
C ASP A 297 5.00 21.91 0.91
N ASP A 298 3.71 21.79 0.57
CA ASP A 298 2.81 22.92 0.41
C ASP A 298 1.82 23.00 1.60
N PRO A 299 1.87 24.04 2.45
CA PRO A 299 1.01 24.12 3.62
C PRO A 299 -0.49 24.19 3.30
N ARG A 300 -0.88 24.44 2.05
CA ARG A 300 -2.28 24.39 1.60
C ARG A 300 -2.82 22.97 1.54
N SER A 301 -1.96 21.95 1.54
CA SER A 301 -2.35 20.54 1.60
C SER A 301 -2.84 20.12 2.98
N ALA A 302 -2.57 20.89 4.03
CA ALA A 302 -2.87 20.51 5.40
C ALA A 302 -4.39 20.48 5.66
N GLY A 303 -4.84 19.45 6.37
CA GLY A 303 -6.21 19.36 6.87
C GLY A 303 -6.60 20.51 7.80
N THR A 304 -7.91 20.71 7.92
CA THR A 304 -8.54 21.77 8.71
C THR A 304 -9.14 21.27 10.02
N PHE A 305 -9.46 19.97 10.13
CA PHE A 305 -10.09 19.40 11.32
C PHE A 305 -9.43 18.10 11.83
N SER A 306 -8.44 17.58 11.11
CA SER A 306 -7.67 16.37 11.40
C SER A 306 -6.20 16.57 11.01
N SER A 307 -5.38 15.54 11.20
CA SER A 307 -3.99 15.48 10.73
C SER A 307 -3.86 15.02 9.28
N ASN A 308 -4.96 14.66 8.62
CA ASN A 308 -4.95 14.19 7.23
C ASN A 308 -4.73 15.36 6.26
N TYR A 309 -4.42 15.05 5.00
CA TYR A 309 -4.39 16.09 3.95
C TYR A 309 -5.80 16.59 3.63
N ILE A 310 -5.91 17.81 3.13
CA ILE A 310 -7.19 18.48 2.87
C ILE A 310 -8.05 17.73 1.84
N TRP A 311 -7.44 17.13 0.82
CA TRP A 311 -8.20 16.33 -0.14
C TRP A 311 -8.76 15.06 0.53
N GLU A 312 -8.01 14.46 1.46
CA GLU A 312 -8.42 13.25 2.17
C GLU A 312 -9.56 13.57 3.13
N GLU A 313 -9.45 14.69 3.85
CA GLU A 313 -10.55 15.24 4.65
C GLU A 313 -11.82 15.41 3.81
N GLU A 314 -11.75 16.15 2.70
CA GLU A 314 -12.95 16.48 1.91
C GLU A 314 -13.59 15.24 1.28
N ILE A 315 -12.80 14.28 0.81
CA ILE A 315 -13.31 13.04 0.21
C ILE A 315 -13.90 12.13 1.28
N MET A 316 -13.16 11.85 2.36
CA MET A 316 -13.61 10.90 3.36
C MET A 316 -14.76 11.46 4.20
N ASP A 317 -14.80 12.77 4.44
CA ASP A 317 -15.93 13.45 5.10
C ASP A 317 -17.20 13.29 4.26
N ALA A 318 -17.14 13.63 2.97
CA ALA A 318 -18.28 13.46 2.06
C ALA A 318 -18.73 12.00 1.93
N LEU A 319 -17.79 11.05 1.85
CA LEU A 319 -18.11 9.62 1.77
C LEU A 319 -18.74 9.09 3.05
N THR A 320 -18.26 9.54 4.21
CA THR A 320 -18.84 9.12 5.51
C THR A 320 -20.19 9.77 5.78
N GLU A 321 -20.42 11.02 5.39
CA GLU A 321 -21.77 11.63 5.40
C GLU A 321 -22.74 10.84 4.51
N ALA A 322 -22.31 10.49 3.29
CA ALA A 322 -23.10 9.67 2.38
C ALA A 322 -23.35 8.25 2.93
N LEU A 323 -22.42 7.72 3.73
CA LEU A 323 -22.56 6.43 4.39
C LEU A 323 -23.61 6.47 5.51
N LEU A 324 -23.61 7.53 6.32
CA LEU A 324 -24.50 7.70 7.47
C LEU A 324 -25.92 8.14 7.07
N SER A 325 -26.08 8.86 5.96
CA SER A 325 -27.39 9.32 5.46
C SER A 325 -28.29 8.22 4.88
N LYS A 326 -27.80 6.96 4.82
CA LYS A 326 -28.58 5.80 4.39
C LYS A 326 -29.43 5.18 5.51
N ASP A 327 -29.21 5.60 6.76
CA ASP A 327 -30.01 5.25 7.94
C ASP A 327 -31.19 6.23 8.14
#